data_AF-A0A2H9MAW0-F1
#
_entry.id   AF-A0A2H9MAW0-F1
#
_cell.length_a   1.000
_cell.length_b   1.000
_cell.length_c   1.000
_cell.angle_alpha   90.00
_cell.angle_beta   90.00
_cell.angle_gamma   90.00
#
_symmetry.space_group_name_H-M   'P 1'
#
loop_
_entity.id
_entity.type
_entity.pdbx_description
1 polymer ?
#
loop_
_entity_poly.entity_id
_entity_poly.type
_entity_poly.pdbx_seq_one_letter_code
_entity_poly.pdbx_strand_id
1 'polypeptide(L)'
;VAMLLVAIGIGMFIPDFVPDAQWRIYSIFSVFTMAVMYAAFLRLQTVEHRTFFEYTSATEEDAHDAAHSPNALHVGVMIAAIVLVGLLSEVLSVLLDAGLAGSSLPKAIPAVLVALISASPEILTALKAAQQNRMQTTVNIALGASLATVLLTLPVIEAIALISGDRIVMALTPLQAGLLLLTFLTVMNNLHDGETNAIEGISHFALFGAFIALVAMGLL
;
A
#
# COMPACT_ATOMS: atom_id res chain seq x y z
N VAL A 1 -0.64 -10.69 6.45
CA VAL A 1 0.81 -10.81 6.14
C VAL A 1 1.08 -11.81 5.01
N ALA A 2 0.62 -13.06 5.10
CA ALA A 2 0.87 -14.08 4.07
C ALA A 2 0.50 -13.64 2.64
N MET A 3 -0.70 -13.09 2.43
CA MET A 3 -1.10 -12.59 1.10
C MET A 3 -0.21 -11.46 0.59
N LEU A 4 0.27 -10.56 1.46
CA LEU A 4 1.20 -9.48 1.07
C LEU A 4 2.54 -10.07 0.62
N LEU A 5 3.09 -11.01 1.39
CA LEU A 5 4.35 -11.66 1.07
C LEU A 5 4.27 -12.40 -0.28
N VAL A 6 3.17 -13.10 -0.54
CA VAL A 6 2.93 -13.78 -1.81
C VAL A 6 2.77 -12.77 -2.96
N ALA A 7 1.99 -11.72 -2.78
CA ALA A 7 1.75 -10.71 -3.81
C ALA A 7 3.05 -9.96 -4.20
N ILE A 8 3.82 -9.51 -3.22
CA ILE A 8 5.12 -8.85 -3.48
C ILE A 8 6.13 -9.84 -4.03
N GLY A 9 6.13 -11.08 -3.54
CA GLY A 9 6.98 -12.15 -4.06
C GLY A 9 6.77 -12.36 -5.56
N ILE A 10 5.51 -12.55 -5.97
CA ILE A 10 5.14 -12.78 -7.37
C ILE A 10 5.33 -11.53 -8.22
N GLY A 11 4.86 -10.37 -7.77
CA GLY A 11 4.82 -9.18 -8.62
C GLY A 11 6.09 -8.32 -8.58
N MET A 12 6.97 -8.51 -7.58
CA MET A 12 8.13 -7.62 -7.40
C MET A 12 9.44 -8.32 -7.02
N PHE A 13 9.46 -9.60 -6.62
CA PHE A 13 10.72 -10.31 -6.34
C PHE A 13 11.09 -11.30 -7.45
N ILE A 14 10.17 -12.18 -7.81
CA ILE A 14 10.38 -13.19 -8.86
C ILE A 14 10.65 -12.60 -10.26
N PRO A 15 10.06 -11.45 -10.69
CA PRO A 15 10.26 -10.93 -12.04
C PRO A 15 11.73 -10.65 -12.42
N ASP A 16 12.60 -10.45 -11.43
CA ASP A 16 14.05 -10.25 -11.66
C ASP A 16 14.74 -11.51 -12.22
N PHE A 17 14.21 -12.69 -11.87
CA PHE A 17 14.75 -13.99 -12.28
C PHE A 17 14.12 -14.51 -13.57
N VAL A 18 13.12 -13.79 -14.13
CA VAL A 18 12.43 -14.18 -15.35
C VAL A 18 13.21 -13.68 -16.57
N PRO A 19 13.62 -14.56 -17.50
CA PRO A 19 14.32 -14.13 -18.71
C PRO A 19 13.49 -13.15 -19.55
N ASP A 20 14.15 -12.18 -20.20
CA ASP A 20 13.48 -11.17 -21.03
C ASP A 20 12.62 -11.78 -22.15
N ALA A 21 12.96 -12.95 -22.68
CA ALA A 21 12.14 -13.61 -23.69
C ALA A 21 10.75 -14.03 -23.17
N GLN A 22 10.58 -14.16 -21.85
CA GLN A 22 9.38 -14.73 -21.21
C GLN A 22 8.61 -13.71 -20.36
N TRP A 23 9.03 -12.44 -20.30
CA TRP A 23 8.42 -11.44 -19.41
C TRP A 23 6.92 -11.30 -19.63
N ARG A 24 6.45 -11.32 -20.89
CA ARG A 24 5.02 -11.17 -21.23
C ARG A 24 4.16 -12.30 -20.65
N ILE A 25 4.66 -13.54 -20.75
CA ILE A 25 3.95 -14.72 -20.23
C ILE A 25 3.86 -14.62 -18.71
N TYR A 26 4.96 -14.22 -18.07
CA TYR A 26 5.00 -14.05 -16.62
C TYR A 26 4.08 -12.92 -16.14
N SER A 27 4.06 -11.77 -16.81
CA SER A 27 3.15 -10.66 -16.48
C SER A 27 1.69 -11.05 -16.64
N ILE A 28 1.31 -11.79 -17.69
CA ILE A 28 -0.08 -12.28 -17.81
C ILE A 28 -0.45 -13.19 -16.63
N PHE A 29 0.47 -14.08 -16.22
CA PHE A 29 0.28 -14.93 -15.05
C PHE A 29 0.18 -14.13 -13.74
N SER A 30 1.06 -13.14 -13.54
CA SER A 30 1.09 -12.28 -12.36
C SER A 30 -0.21 -11.45 -12.28
N VAL A 31 -0.61 -10.76 -13.35
CA VAL A 31 -1.90 -10.05 -13.44
C VAL A 31 -3.08 -10.95 -13.07
N PHE A 32 -3.16 -12.14 -13.67
CA PHE A 32 -4.23 -13.09 -13.37
C PHE A 32 -4.23 -13.51 -11.90
N THR A 33 -3.06 -13.82 -11.35
CA THR A 33 -2.90 -14.24 -9.96
C THR A 33 -3.30 -13.12 -8.99
N MET A 34 -2.87 -11.87 -9.24
CA MET A 34 -3.26 -10.71 -8.45
C MET A 34 -4.76 -10.48 -8.49
N ALA A 35 -5.39 -10.61 -9.66
CA ALA A 35 -6.85 -10.47 -9.81
C ALA A 35 -7.60 -11.53 -8.98
N VAL A 36 -7.15 -12.80 -9.01
CA VAL A 36 -7.72 -13.88 -8.19
C VAL A 36 -7.52 -13.61 -6.70
N MET A 37 -6.32 -13.21 -6.29
CA MET A 37 -6.04 -12.86 -4.90
C MET A 37 -6.88 -11.67 -4.41
N TYR A 38 -7.08 -10.66 -5.26
CA TYR A 38 -7.92 -9.50 -4.94
C TYR A 38 -9.39 -9.89 -4.82
N ALA A 39 -9.91 -10.70 -5.74
CA ALA A 39 -11.28 -11.21 -5.66
C ALA A 39 -11.50 -12.05 -4.38
N ALA A 40 -10.53 -12.90 -4.01
CA ALA A 40 -10.57 -13.66 -2.77
C ALA A 40 -10.53 -12.74 -1.54
N PHE A 41 -9.64 -11.74 -1.54
CA PHE A 41 -9.54 -10.74 -0.47
C PHE A 41 -10.85 -9.99 -0.27
N LEU A 42 -11.46 -9.48 -1.35
CA LEU A 42 -12.74 -8.78 -1.30
C LEU A 42 -13.87 -9.67 -0.77
N ARG A 43 -13.94 -10.94 -1.22
CA ARG A 43 -14.95 -11.89 -0.76
C ARG A 43 -14.83 -12.15 0.75
N LEU A 44 -13.62 -12.36 1.25
CA LEU A 44 -13.37 -12.58 2.67
C LEU A 44 -13.76 -11.36 3.51
N GLN A 45 -13.46 -10.15 3.01
CA GLN A 45 -13.74 -8.90 3.72
C GLN A 45 -15.23 -8.53 3.72
N THR A 46 -15.95 -8.81 2.63
CA THR A 46 -17.35 -8.37 2.44
C THR A 46 -18.41 -9.39 2.85
N VAL A 47 -18.08 -10.69 2.82
CA VAL A 47 -19.04 -11.77 3.06
C VAL A 47 -18.72 -12.57 4.32
N GLU A 48 -17.50 -13.10 4.45
CA GLU A 48 -17.21 -14.11 5.48
C GLU A 48 -16.73 -13.55 6.82
N HIS A 49 -15.93 -12.47 6.84
CA HIS A 49 -15.33 -11.93 8.07
C HIS A 49 -15.73 -10.48 8.33
N ARG A 50 -16.91 -10.05 7.86
CA ARG A 50 -17.38 -8.67 7.98
C ARG A 50 -17.29 -8.13 9.42
N THR A 51 -17.60 -8.97 10.42
CA THR A 51 -17.52 -8.63 11.86
C THR A 51 -16.11 -8.28 12.35
N PHE A 52 -15.04 -8.80 11.71
CA PHE A 52 -13.66 -8.41 12.04
C PHE A 52 -13.29 -7.04 11.48
N PHE A 53 -13.98 -6.56 10.44
CA PHE A 53 -13.71 -5.28 9.76
C PHE A 53 -14.73 -4.18 10.10
N GLU A 54 -15.83 -4.53 10.76
CA GLU A 54 -16.81 -3.55 11.24
C GLU A 54 -16.28 -2.77 12.44
N TYR A 55 -16.26 -1.46 12.27
CA TYR A 55 -16.01 -0.51 13.34
C TYR A 55 -17.26 -0.48 14.22
N THR A 56 -17.31 -1.27 15.31
CA THR A 56 -18.30 -1.04 16.38
C THR A 56 -17.87 0.23 17.11
N SER A 57 -18.18 1.37 16.52
CA SER A 57 -18.28 2.62 17.25
C SER A 57 -19.51 2.50 18.16
N ALA A 58 -19.29 2.02 19.39
CA ALA A 58 -20.13 2.35 20.52
C ALA A 58 -19.88 3.82 20.93
N THR A 59 -20.02 4.73 19.97
CA THR A 59 -20.27 6.15 20.24
C THR A 59 -21.73 6.37 19.90
N GLU A 60 -22.48 6.59 20.96
CA GLU A 60 -23.83 7.13 20.95
C GLU A 60 -23.92 8.33 20.00
N GLU A 61 -25.07 8.42 19.30
CA GLU A 61 -25.56 9.64 18.63
C GLU A 61 -24.70 10.23 17.49
N ASP A 62 -24.50 9.47 16.41
CA ASP A 62 -24.67 10.09 15.09
C ASP A 62 -26.01 9.60 14.54
N ALA A 63 -27.01 10.48 14.65
CA ALA A 63 -28.23 10.38 13.89
C ALA A 63 -27.88 10.45 12.40
N HIS A 64 -27.48 9.30 11.83
CA HIS A 64 -27.55 9.11 10.40
C HIS A 64 -29.02 9.30 10.03
N ASP A 65 -29.30 10.45 9.45
CA ASP A 65 -30.56 10.74 8.79
C ASP A 65 -30.66 9.80 7.58
N ALA A 66 -31.03 8.55 7.86
CA ALA A 66 -31.06 7.43 6.91
C ALA A 66 -32.09 7.66 5.79
N ALA A 67 -32.88 8.73 5.89
CA ALA A 67 -33.96 9.05 4.98
C ALA A 67 -33.50 9.81 3.71
N HIS A 68 -32.39 10.56 3.72
CA HIS A 68 -32.10 11.51 2.62
C HIS A 68 -30.61 11.76 2.30
N SER A 69 -29.72 10.78 2.41
CA SER A 69 -28.39 10.92 1.78
C SER A 69 -28.57 10.93 0.25
N PRO A 70 -28.33 12.04 -0.47
CA PRO A 70 -28.45 12.04 -1.92
C PRO A 70 -27.25 11.27 -2.46
N ASN A 71 -27.46 9.98 -2.73
CA ASN A 71 -26.42 9.07 -3.21
C ASN A 71 -25.68 9.64 -4.43
N ALA A 72 -26.39 10.40 -5.29
CA ALA A 72 -25.81 11.11 -6.44
C ALA A 72 -24.85 12.25 -6.06
N LEU A 73 -25.11 13.00 -4.98
CA LEU A 73 -24.21 14.06 -4.51
C LEU A 73 -22.91 13.44 -3.99
N HIS A 74 -23.00 12.39 -3.17
CA HIS A 74 -21.82 11.70 -2.65
C HIS A 74 -20.98 11.06 -3.76
N VAL A 75 -21.63 10.40 -4.72
CA VAL A 75 -20.95 9.86 -5.91
C VAL A 75 -20.30 11.00 -6.73
N GLY A 76 -20.99 12.11 -6.92
CA GLY A 76 -20.46 13.28 -7.63
C GLY A 76 -19.23 13.88 -6.94
N VAL A 77 -19.29 14.06 -5.62
CA VAL A 77 -18.15 14.54 -4.81
C VAL A 77 -16.99 13.55 -4.85
N MET A 78 -17.26 12.25 -4.77
CA MET A 78 -16.23 11.20 -4.86
C MET A 78 -15.50 11.24 -6.20
N ILE A 79 -16.25 11.28 -7.32
CA ILE A 79 -15.65 11.37 -8.67
C ILE A 79 -14.85 12.67 -8.82
N ALA A 80 -15.39 13.80 -8.37
CA ALA A 80 -14.70 15.09 -8.41
C ALA A 80 -13.40 15.06 -7.59
N ALA A 81 -13.42 14.45 -6.40
CA ALA A 81 -12.24 14.30 -5.56
C ALA A 81 -11.18 13.40 -6.20
N ILE A 82 -11.56 12.28 -6.81
CA ILE A 82 -10.64 11.38 -7.54
C ILE A 82 -9.95 12.14 -8.68
N VAL A 83 -10.73 12.87 -9.50
CA VAL A 83 -10.18 13.67 -10.60
C VAL A 83 -9.23 14.75 -10.07
N LEU A 84 -9.64 15.46 -9.00
CA LEU A 84 -8.81 16.50 -8.41
C LEU A 84 -7.49 15.96 -7.86
N VAL A 85 -7.52 14.82 -7.15
CA VAL A 85 -6.31 14.16 -6.63
C VAL A 85 -5.39 13.73 -7.78
N GLY A 86 -5.95 13.19 -8.87
CA GLY A 86 -5.17 12.86 -10.07
C GLY A 86 -4.49 14.09 -10.69
N LEU A 87 -5.21 15.20 -10.84
CA LEU A 87 -4.63 16.46 -11.33
C LEU A 87 -3.54 17.00 -10.40
N LEU A 88 -3.77 16.95 -9.08
CA LEU A 88 -2.79 17.38 -8.10
C LEU A 88 -1.55 16.48 -8.09
N SER A 89 -1.69 15.17 -8.36
CA SER A 89 -0.54 14.27 -8.47
C SER A 89 0.37 14.59 -9.66
N GLU A 90 -0.21 15.00 -10.79
CA GLU A 90 0.56 15.44 -11.97
C GLU A 90 1.32 16.74 -11.67
N VAL A 91 0.63 17.73 -11.08
CA VAL A 91 1.25 18.99 -10.65
C VAL A 91 2.38 18.73 -9.65
N LEU A 92 2.15 17.85 -8.68
CA LEU A 92 3.16 17.48 -7.69
C LEU A 92 4.40 16.84 -8.34
N SER A 93 4.21 15.95 -9.34
CA SER A 93 5.33 15.33 -10.07
C SER A 93 6.20 16.39 -10.73
N VAL A 94 5.59 17.35 -11.46
CA VAL A 94 6.32 18.44 -12.14
C VAL A 94 7.03 19.35 -11.14
N LEU A 95 6.37 19.69 -10.02
CA LEU A 95 6.95 20.53 -8.98
C LEU A 95 8.13 19.85 -8.27
N LEU A 96 8.05 18.53 -8.03
CA LEU A 96 9.15 17.77 -7.44
C LEU A 96 10.35 17.70 -8.39
N ASP A 97 10.13 17.43 -9.68
CA ASP A 97 11.20 17.41 -10.68
C ASP A 97 11.89 18.78 -10.81
N ALA A 98 11.10 19.86 -10.88
CA ALA A 98 11.63 21.22 -10.94
C ALA A 98 12.34 21.63 -9.64
N GLY A 99 11.79 21.25 -8.48
CA GLY A 99 12.34 21.58 -7.16
C GLY A 99 13.64 20.85 -6.86
N LEU A 100 13.86 19.67 -7.44
CA LEU A 100 15.09 18.90 -7.30
C LEU A 100 16.09 19.13 -8.43
N ALA A 101 15.72 19.87 -9.48
CA ALA A 101 16.60 20.21 -10.57
C ALA A 101 17.86 20.92 -10.06
N GLY A 102 19.03 20.34 -10.34
CA GLY A 102 20.33 20.87 -9.89
C GLY A 102 20.70 20.52 -8.43
N SER A 103 19.85 19.79 -7.70
CA SER A 103 20.23 19.21 -6.41
C SER A 103 20.97 17.88 -6.59
N SER A 104 21.85 17.54 -5.66
CA SER A 104 22.50 16.22 -5.57
C SER A 104 21.66 15.22 -4.76
N LEU A 105 20.36 15.48 -4.59
CA LEU A 105 19.48 14.66 -3.78
C LEU A 105 19.12 13.35 -4.51
N PRO A 106 19.02 12.22 -3.79
CA PRO A 106 18.61 10.95 -4.37
C PRO A 106 17.24 10.99 -5.04
N LYS A 107 17.13 10.30 -6.20
CA LYS A 107 15.88 10.18 -6.97
C LYS A 107 14.76 9.44 -6.25
N ALA A 108 15.07 8.68 -5.20
CA ALA A 108 14.09 7.99 -4.38
C ALA A 108 13.26 8.96 -3.50
N ILE A 109 13.77 10.17 -3.20
CA ILE A 109 13.09 11.11 -2.29
C ILE A 109 11.70 11.52 -2.79
N PRO A 110 11.49 11.95 -4.05
CA PRO A 110 10.16 12.18 -4.62
C PRO A 110 9.20 11.01 -4.41
N ALA A 111 9.65 9.80 -4.72
CA ALA A 111 8.80 8.61 -4.61
C ALA A 111 8.36 8.36 -3.15
N VAL A 112 9.28 8.54 -2.19
CA VAL A 112 8.96 8.43 -0.76
C VAL A 112 8.02 9.53 -0.30
N LEU A 113 8.20 10.77 -0.74
CA LEU A 113 7.31 11.87 -0.40
C LEU A 113 5.89 11.63 -0.93
N VAL A 114 5.75 11.22 -2.19
CA VAL A 114 4.45 10.89 -2.80
C VAL A 114 3.78 9.75 -2.03
N ALA A 115 4.53 8.69 -1.71
CA ALA A 115 4.01 7.56 -0.92
C ALA A 115 3.52 8.01 0.47
N LEU A 116 4.29 8.84 1.18
CA LEU A 116 3.92 9.36 2.50
C LEU A 116 2.66 10.24 2.44
N ILE A 117 2.57 11.15 1.47
CA ILE A 117 1.39 12.02 1.31
C ILE A 117 0.15 11.18 1.01
N SER A 118 0.26 10.20 0.12
CA SER A 118 -0.86 9.33 -0.26
C SER A 118 -1.33 8.45 0.90
N ALA A 119 -0.40 7.89 1.70
CA ALA A 119 -0.73 7.01 2.81
C ALA A 119 -1.09 7.76 4.11
N SER A 120 -0.84 9.07 4.19
CA SER A 120 -1.02 9.88 5.40
C SER A 120 -2.42 9.76 6.04
N PRO A 121 -3.54 9.84 5.29
CA PRO A 121 -4.86 9.74 5.91
C PRO A 121 -5.09 8.40 6.63
N GLU A 122 -4.60 7.30 6.06
CA GLU A 122 -4.73 5.95 6.62
C GLU A 122 -3.83 5.77 7.84
N ILE A 123 -2.58 6.25 7.78
CA ILE A 123 -1.65 6.26 8.91
C ILE A 123 -2.25 7.02 10.09
N LEU A 124 -2.81 8.21 9.86
CA LEU A 124 -3.44 9.02 10.91
C LEU A 124 -4.67 8.32 11.51
N THR A 125 -5.45 7.61 10.68
CA THR A 125 -6.62 6.86 11.14
C THR A 125 -6.22 5.66 11.98
N ALA A 126 -5.19 4.92 11.56
CA ALA A 126 -4.63 3.80 12.31
C ALA A 126 -4.02 4.26 13.65
N LEU A 127 -3.29 5.37 13.67
CA LEU A 127 -2.71 5.94 14.90
C LEU A 127 -3.81 6.34 15.90
N LYS A 128 -4.89 6.98 15.44
CA LYS A 128 -6.04 7.31 16.30
C LYS A 128 -6.69 6.07 16.89
N ALA A 129 -6.88 5.02 16.08
CA ALA A 129 -7.41 3.74 16.56
C ALA A 129 -6.48 3.09 17.60
N ALA A 130 -5.16 3.12 17.38
CA ALA A 130 -4.17 2.60 18.31
C ALA A 130 -4.17 3.36 19.65
N GLN A 131 -4.28 4.69 19.62
CA GLN A 131 -4.39 5.52 20.83
C GLN A 131 -5.65 5.20 21.65
N GLN A 132 -6.71 4.72 21.00
CA GLN A 132 -7.94 4.27 21.63
C GLN A 132 -7.92 2.78 22.02
N ASN A 133 -6.74 2.14 21.99
CA ASN A 133 -6.53 0.73 22.29
C ASN A 133 -7.31 -0.23 21.36
N ARG A 134 -7.58 0.19 20.11
CA ARG A 134 -8.29 -0.60 19.09
C ARG A 134 -7.31 -1.27 18.14
N MET A 135 -6.46 -2.15 18.65
CA MET A 135 -5.35 -2.74 17.89
C MET A 135 -5.80 -3.58 16.68
N GLN A 136 -6.90 -4.32 16.79
CA GLN A 136 -7.46 -5.04 15.64
C GLN A 136 -7.79 -4.08 14.49
N THR A 137 -8.39 -2.93 14.81
CA THR A 137 -8.73 -1.92 13.81
C THR A 137 -7.48 -1.28 13.22
N THR A 138 -6.48 -0.95 14.04
CA THR A 138 -5.18 -0.44 13.59
C THR A 138 -4.53 -1.39 12.57
N VAL A 139 -4.47 -2.69 12.91
CA VAL A 139 -3.89 -3.73 12.05
C VAL A 139 -4.71 -3.92 10.78
N ASN A 140 -6.04 -3.89 10.86
CA ASN A 140 -6.93 -4.02 9.70
C ASN A 140 -6.78 -2.84 8.73
N ILE A 141 -6.67 -1.61 9.24
CA ILE A 141 -6.41 -0.43 8.42
C ILE A 141 -5.05 -0.59 7.74
N ALA A 142 -3.99 -0.82 8.51
CA ALA A 142 -2.62 -0.85 7.98
C ALA A 142 -2.39 -2.01 6.99
N LEU A 143 -2.71 -3.25 7.37
CA LEU A 143 -2.49 -4.42 6.51
C LEU A 143 -3.51 -4.53 5.39
N GLY A 144 -4.77 -4.15 5.64
CA GLY A 144 -5.83 -4.19 4.64
C GLY A 144 -5.58 -3.19 3.52
N ALA A 145 -5.25 -1.94 3.86
CA ALA A 145 -4.94 -0.92 2.86
C ALA A 145 -3.65 -1.25 2.07
N SER A 146 -2.61 -1.76 2.76
CA SER A 146 -1.38 -2.21 2.10
C SER A 146 -1.67 -3.33 1.09
N LEU A 147 -2.47 -4.33 1.49
CA LEU A 147 -2.79 -5.47 0.62
C LEU A 147 -3.63 -5.04 -0.59
N ALA A 148 -4.65 -4.21 -0.38
CA ALA A 148 -5.47 -3.67 -1.47
C ALA A 148 -4.63 -2.86 -2.46
N THR A 149 -3.72 -2.02 -1.96
CA THR A 149 -2.82 -1.20 -2.79
C THR A 149 -1.95 -2.08 -3.68
N VAL A 150 -1.29 -3.09 -3.12
CA VAL A 150 -0.42 -4.01 -3.87
C VAL A 150 -1.22 -4.82 -4.89
N LEU A 151 -2.33 -5.43 -4.47
CA LEU A 151 -3.14 -6.31 -5.32
C LEU A 151 -3.86 -5.58 -6.46
N LEU A 152 -4.07 -4.27 -6.35
CA LEU A 152 -4.68 -3.45 -7.40
C LEU A 152 -3.62 -2.76 -8.27
N THR A 153 -2.57 -2.19 -7.67
CA THR A 153 -1.60 -1.36 -8.39
C THR A 153 -0.68 -2.19 -9.27
N LEU A 154 -0.18 -3.32 -8.77
CA LEU A 154 0.71 -4.21 -9.54
C LEU A 154 0.07 -4.69 -10.86
N PRO A 155 -1.13 -5.29 -10.87
CA PRO A 155 -1.72 -5.74 -12.12
C PRO A 155 -2.08 -4.58 -13.07
N VAL A 156 -2.41 -3.39 -12.56
CA VAL A 156 -2.66 -2.21 -13.40
C VAL A 156 -1.37 -1.78 -14.11
N ILE A 157 -0.25 -1.69 -13.39
CA ILE A 157 1.04 -1.32 -13.99
C ILE A 157 1.51 -2.40 -14.98
N GLU A 158 1.38 -3.67 -14.65
CA GLU A 158 1.73 -4.76 -15.56
C GLU A 158 0.83 -4.78 -16.81
N ALA A 159 -0.47 -4.49 -16.67
CA ALA A 159 -1.38 -4.36 -17.80
C ALA A 159 -0.96 -3.21 -18.72
N ILE A 160 -0.57 -2.06 -18.17
CA ILE A 160 -0.02 -0.94 -18.94
C ILE A 160 1.25 -1.37 -19.68
N ALA A 161 2.18 -2.06 -19.02
CA ALA A 161 3.39 -2.59 -19.65
C ALA A 161 3.09 -3.55 -20.82
N LEU A 162 2.10 -4.43 -20.65
CA LEU A 162 1.67 -5.37 -21.69
C LEU A 162 1.04 -4.66 -22.90
N ILE A 163 0.24 -3.61 -22.68
CA ILE A 163 -0.43 -2.84 -23.73
C ILE A 163 0.57 -1.96 -24.48
N SER A 164 1.42 -1.22 -23.76
CA SER A 164 2.44 -0.34 -24.35
C SER A 164 3.56 -1.13 -25.02
N GLY A 165 3.79 -2.38 -24.59
CA GLY A 165 4.88 -3.23 -25.06
C GLY A 165 6.23 -2.93 -24.41
N ASP A 166 6.29 -1.89 -23.56
CA ASP A 166 7.46 -1.50 -22.79
C ASP A 166 7.54 -2.29 -21.48
N ARG A 167 8.66 -2.98 -21.27
CA ARG A 167 8.90 -3.72 -20.03
C ARG A 167 9.15 -2.74 -18.89
N ILE A 168 8.22 -2.63 -17.97
CA ILE A 168 8.39 -1.92 -16.71
C ILE A 168 9.08 -2.88 -15.72
N VAL A 169 10.25 -2.47 -15.20
CA VAL A 169 10.97 -3.26 -14.19
C VAL A 169 10.29 -3.07 -12.84
N MET A 170 9.46 -4.04 -12.47
CA MET A 170 8.80 -4.10 -11.15
C MET A 170 9.68 -4.75 -10.08
N ALA A 171 10.83 -5.30 -10.48
CA ALA A 171 11.75 -6.00 -9.61
C ALA A 171 12.34 -5.07 -8.54
N LEU A 172 12.25 -5.50 -7.28
CA LEU A 172 12.92 -4.86 -6.16
C LEU A 172 14.42 -5.06 -6.27
N THR A 173 15.19 -4.03 -5.90
CA THR A 173 16.62 -4.22 -5.69
C THR A 173 16.86 -5.17 -4.51
N PRO A 174 18.02 -5.86 -4.43
CA PRO A 174 18.32 -6.75 -3.31
C PRO A 174 18.20 -6.06 -1.94
N LEU A 175 18.52 -4.76 -1.86
CA LEU A 175 18.40 -3.97 -0.64
C LEU A 175 16.93 -3.70 -0.28
N GLN A 176 16.10 -3.33 -1.26
CA GLN A 176 14.65 -3.16 -1.07
C GLN A 176 13.98 -4.48 -0.68
N ALA A 177 14.32 -5.58 -1.37
CA ALA A 177 13.81 -6.91 -1.07
C ALA A 177 14.22 -7.38 0.34
N GLY A 178 15.48 -7.14 0.74
CA GLY A 178 15.97 -7.46 2.08
C GLY A 178 15.25 -6.69 3.18
N LEU A 179 15.04 -5.38 3.00
CA LEU A 179 14.28 -4.57 3.96
C LEU A 179 12.82 -4.99 4.08
N LEU A 180 12.16 -5.26 2.94
CA LEU A 180 10.77 -5.76 2.94
C LEU A 180 10.67 -7.14 3.59
N LEU A 181 11.63 -8.03 3.32
CA LEU A 181 11.68 -9.35 3.96
C LEU A 181 11.82 -9.22 5.48
N LEU A 182 12.76 -8.39 5.96
CA LEU A 182 12.91 -8.12 7.40
C LEU A 182 11.61 -7.54 7.98
N THR A 183 10.97 -6.61 7.27
CA THR A 183 9.69 -6.01 7.69
C THR A 183 8.62 -7.08 7.86
N PHE A 184 8.47 -7.97 6.87
CA PHE A 184 7.50 -9.06 6.96
C PHE A 184 7.81 -10.04 8.08
N LEU A 185 9.07 -10.42 8.27
CA LEU A 185 9.47 -11.32 9.35
C LEU A 185 9.18 -10.71 10.73
N THR A 186 9.51 -9.42 10.92
CA THR A 186 9.23 -8.72 12.18
C THR A 186 7.72 -8.61 12.43
N VAL A 187 6.93 -8.23 11.41
CA VAL A 187 5.47 -8.15 11.55
C VAL A 187 4.86 -9.53 11.83
N MET A 188 5.35 -10.59 11.18
CA MET A 188 4.84 -11.94 11.38
C MET A 188 5.17 -12.47 12.77
N ASN A 189 6.35 -12.13 13.32
CA ASN A 189 6.72 -12.45 14.68
C ASN A 189 5.86 -11.69 15.70
N ASN A 190 5.67 -10.39 15.51
CA ASN A 190 4.95 -9.54 16.46
C ASN A 190 3.43 -9.78 16.45
N LEU A 191 2.85 -10.28 15.36
CA LEU A 191 1.42 -10.59 15.28
C LEU A 191 1.10 -12.06 15.61
N HIS A 192 2.09 -12.86 16.02
CA HIS A 192 1.92 -14.30 16.21
C HIS A 192 1.15 -14.65 17.48
N ASP A 193 1.40 -13.94 18.57
CA ASP A 193 0.77 -14.18 19.88
C ASP A 193 -0.49 -13.34 20.11
N GLY A 194 -0.78 -12.38 19.23
CA GLY A 194 -1.97 -11.52 19.28
C GLY A 194 -1.86 -10.35 20.26
N GLU A 195 -0.70 -10.16 20.88
CA GLU A 195 -0.41 -9.00 21.73
C GLU A 195 0.54 -8.05 21.00
N THR A 196 0.66 -6.80 21.47
CA THR A 196 1.62 -5.84 20.91
C THR A 196 2.26 -5.02 22.02
N ASN A 197 3.55 -4.73 21.91
CA ASN A 197 4.25 -3.94 22.93
C ASN A 197 5.09 -2.77 22.35
N ALA A 198 5.53 -1.86 23.23
CA ALA A 198 6.29 -0.67 22.82
C ALA A 198 7.68 -1.00 22.23
N ILE A 199 8.36 -2.04 22.72
CA ILE A 199 9.67 -2.51 22.22
C ILE A 199 9.53 -3.06 20.79
N GLU A 200 8.45 -3.78 20.50
CA GLU A 200 8.13 -4.22 19.14
C GLU A 200 7.89 -3.02 18.21
N GLY A 201 7.15 -2.01 18.69
CA GLY A 201 6.94 -0.75 17.96
C GLY A 201 8.26 -0.02 17.67
N ILE A 202 9.15 0.09 18.68
CA ILE A 202 10.48 0.69 18.52
C ILE A 202 11.30 -0.09 17.48
N SER A 203 11.18 -1.42 17.43
CA SER A 203 11.88 -2.25 16.44
C SER A 203 11.41 -1.94 15.02
N HIS A 204 10.11 -1.72 14.80
CA HIS A 204 9.60 -1.26 13.51
C HIS A 204 10.08 0.15 13.15
N PHE A 205 10.12 1.08 14.11
CA PHE A 205 10.67 2.41 13.88
C PHE A 205 12.17 2.38 13.57
N ALA A 206 12.94 1.49 14.18
CA ALA A 206 14.35 1.31 13.87
C ALA A 206 14.55 0.81 12.43
N LEU A 207 13.74 -0.16 11.98
CA LEU A 207 13.78 -0.65 10.61
C LEU A 207 13.34 0.42 9.60
N PHE A 208 12.31 1.20 9.92
CA PHE A 208 11.91 2.35 9.11
C PHE A 208 12.98 3.44 9.07
N GLY A 209 13.66 3.71 10.19
CA GLY A 209 14.80 4.61 10.26
C GLY A 209 15.96 4.16 9.37
N ALA A 210 16.23 2.86 9.32
CA ALA A 210 17.22 2.29 8.40
C ALA A 210 16.82 2.51 6.93
N PHE A 211 15.54 2.31 6.58
CA PHE A 211 15.00 2.65 5.27
C PHE A 211 15.23 4.12 4.92
N ILE A 212 14.86 5.06 5.81
CA ILE A 212 15.06 6.50 5.59
C ILE A 212 16.55 6.84 5.41
N ALA A 213 17.44 6.25 6.22
CA ALA A 213 18.87 6.46 6.09
C ALA A 213 19.40 6.00 4.72
N LEU A 214 18.95 4.84 4.23
CA LEU A 214 19.35 4.31 2.93
C LEU A 214 18.80 5.16 1.76
N VAL A 215 17.57 5.68 1.88
CA VAL A 215 17.01 6.65 0.92
C VAL A 215 17.86 7.92 0.90
N ALA A 216 18.20 8.47 2.07
CA ALA A 216 19.01 9.69 2.18
C ALA A 216 20.43 9.51 1.61
N MET A 217 20.99 8.31 1.71
CA MET A 217 22.28 7.95 1.11
C MET A 217 22.20 7.66 -0.40
N GLY A 218 20.99 7.57 -0.97
CA GLY A 218 20.79 7.21 -2.37
C GLY A 218 21.16 5.77 -2.72
N LEU A 219 21.03 4.87 -1.74
CA LEU A 219 21.31 3.44 -1.89
C LEU A 219 20.06 2.62 -2.27
N LEU A 220 18.88 3.27 -2.29
CA LEU A 220 17.59 2.68 -2.63
C LEU A 220 17.00 3.25 -3.91
#